data_AF-A0A182PFC7-F1
#
_entry.id   AF-A0A182PFC7-F1
#
_cell.length_a   1.000
_cell.length_b   1.000
_cell.length_c   1.000
_cell.angle_alpha   90.00
_cell.angle_beta   90.00
_cell.angle_gamma   90.00
#
_symmetry.space_group_name_H-M   'P 1'
#
loop_
_entity.id
_entity.type
_entity.pdbx_description
1 polymer ?
#
loop_
_entity_poly.entity_id
_entity_poly.type
_entity_poly.pdbx_seq_one_letter_code
_entity_poly.pdbx_strand_id
1 'polypeptide(L)'
;MLSRSGLLSSDTDYRYSSNDCNNFTRCCLCGIFSPFIFYVDSQAAINCIKIALPPYHNFFCVNCLPQPTNTTEDGPISLYWEGSLFNNNDFLSLFDGYEYYHPDDRPTYYRNYDLIITEYCELPPNYMRIVCEPMPASVRMRKLYEIFPAVHQIPLNNYSSIWEMFSKVEQKYGEILKYYLTHMH
;
A
#
# COMPACT_ATOMS: atom_id res chain seq x y z
N MET A 1 28.24 -19.76 -32.69
CA MET A 1 29.24 -20.16 -31.68
C MET A 1 29.17 -19.10 -30.57
N LEU A 2 28.45 -19.27 -29.46
CA LEU A 2 28.81 -20.06 -28.25
C LEU A 2 30.31 -19.88 -27.90
N SER A 3 30.76 -19.51 -26.70
CA SER A 3 30.19 -19.62 -25.35
C SER A 3 31.04 -18.81 -24.34
N ARG A 4 30.39 -18.26 -23.31
CA ARG A 4 30.85 -18.11 -21.91
C ARG A 4 29.66 -17.50 -21.13
N SER A 5 28.58 -18.23 -20.83
CA SER A 5 28.45 -19.11 -19.66
C SER A 5 29.15 -18.59 -18.40
N GLY A 6 28.58 -17.53 -17.81
CA GLY A 6 28.65 -17.24 -16.37
C GLY A 6 27.28 -17.53 -15.78
N LEU A 7 27.24 -18.46 -14.82
CA LEU A 7 26.07 -19.05 -14.18
C LEU A 7 24.94 -18.05 -13.88
N LEU A 8 23.84 -18.13 -14.62
CA LEU A 8 22.53 -17.91 -14.02
C LEU A 8 22.02 -19.31 -13.68
N SER A 9 22.24 -19.71 -12.43
CA SER A 9 21.64 -20.92 -11.89
C SER A 9 20.14 -20.83 -12.08
N SER A 10 19.65 -21.66 -13.00
CA SER A 10 18.31 -22.21 -12.95
C SER A 10 18.14 -22.92 -11.60
N ASP A 11 17.71 -22.19 -10.56
CA ASP A 11 17.15 -22.70 -9.30
C ASP A 11 16.95 -21.56 -8.29
N THR A 12 16.15 -20.55 -8.65
CA THR A 12 15.51 -19.71 -7.63
C THR A 12 14.01 -19.71 -7.85
N ASP A 13 13.46 -20.91 -7.83
CA ASP A 13 12.09 -21.14 -7.37
C ASP A 13 12.07 -20.92 -5.84
N TYR A 14 12.40 -19.70 -5.38
CA TYR A 14 12.17 -19.29 -3.98
C TYR A 14 10.69 -18.94 -3.80
N ARG A 15 9.81 -19.82 -4.29
CA ARG A 15 8.46 -19.94 -3.73
C ARG A 15 8.65 -20.58 -2.38
N TYR A 16 8.83 -19.74 -1.36
CA TYR A 16 8.71 -20.17 0.02
C TYR A 16 7.45 -21.00 0.17
N SER A 17 7.62 -22.24 0.62
CA SER A 17 6.54 -23.17 0.95
C SER A 17 6.04 -23.00 2.38
N SER A 18 6.42 -21.92 3.09
CA SER A 18 6.09 -21.75 4.50
C SER A 18 4.75 -21.08 4.70
N ASN A 19 3.99 -21.60 5.67
CA ASN A 19 2.80 -21.00 6.26
C ASN A 19 2.92 -19.48 6.53
N ASP A 20 4.13 -18.97 6.78
CA ASP A 20 4.38 -17.59 7.24
C ASP A 20 4.13 -16.51 6.19
N CYS A 21 4.14 -16.83 4.89
CA CYS A 21 3.91 -15.82 3.84
C CYS A 21 2.48 -15.24 3.86
N ASN A 22 1.53 -15.98 4.46
CA ASN A 22 0.13 -15.58 4.61
C ASN A 22 -0.13 -14.73 5.86
N ASN A 23 0.92 -14.47 6.64
CA ASN A 23 0.79 -13.90 7.97
C ASN A 23 1.24 -12.45 8.04
N PHE A 24 1.61 -11.82 6.93
CA PHE A 24 2.02 -10.42 6.87
C PHE A 24 1.16 -9.66 5.86
N THR A 25 0.98 -8.36 6.10
CA THR A 25 0.24 -7.47 5.20
C THR A 25 0.91 -7.42 3.83
N ARG A 26 0.17 -7.85 2.79
CA ARG A 26 0.62 -7.87 1.39
C ARG A 26 -0.47 -7.36 0.47
N CYS A 27 -0.07 -6.84 -0.69
CA CYS A 27 -1.03 -6.38 -1.69
C CYS A 27 -1.98 -7.52 -2.09
N CYS A 28 -3.30 -7.26 -2.05
CA CYS A 28 -4.31 -8.23 -2.46
C CYS A 28 -4.25 -8.64 -3.93
N LEU A 29 -3.67 -7.80 -4.80
CA LEU A 29 -3.59 -8.06 -6.23
C LEU A 29 -2.30 -8.78 -6.62
N CYS A 30 -1.13 -8.22 -6.29
CA CYS A 30 0.16 -8.76 -6.71
C CYS A 30 0.85 -9.65 -5.67
N GLY A 31 0.36 -9.69 -4.43
CA GLY A 31 0.96 -10.46 -3.33
C GLY A 31 2.30 -9.92 -2.82
N ILE A 32 2.81 -8.82 -3.38
CA ILE A 32 4.07 -8.19 -2.94
C ILE A 32 3.85 -7.44 -1.62
N PHE A 33 4.88 -7.43 -0.78
CA PHE A 33 4.86 -6.71 0.49
C PHE A 33 5.23 -5.25 0.29
N SER A 34 4.58 -4.39 1.06
CA SER A 34 4.86 -2.96 1.09
C SER A 34 4.61 -2.46 2.52
N PRO A 35 5.44 -1.53 3.03
CA PRO A 35 5.15 -0.88 4.30
C PRO A 35 4.02 0.15 4.18
N PHE A 36 3.52 0.39 2.96
CA PHE A 36 2.43 1.30 2.64
C PHE A 36 1.28 0.52 2.00
N ILE A 37 0.15 0.50 2.69
CA ILE A 37 -1.01 -0.30 2.34
C ILE A 37 -2.19 0.63 2.09
N PHE A 38 -2.64 0.66 0.85
CA PHE A 38 -3.75 1.52 0.41
C PHE A 38 -5.05 0.75 0.55
N TYR A 39 -5.85 1.11 1.54
CA TYR A 39 -7.19 0.56 1.77
C TYR A 39 -8.23 1.34 0.96
N VAL A 40 -9.00 0.61 0.16
CA VAL A 40 -10.01 1.11 -0.77
C VAL A 40 -11.39 0.70 -0.27
N ASP A 41 -12.28 1.67 -0.10
CA ASP A 41 -13.69 1.44 0.27
C ASP A 41 -14.65 1.90 -0.82
N SER A 42 -14.14 2.62 -1.83
CA SER A 42 -14.95 3.05 -2.96
C SER A 42 -15.54 1.86 -3.71
N GLN A 43 -16.87 1.83 -3.77
CA GLN A 43 -17.62 0.85 -4.52
C GLN A 43 -17.29 0.89 -6.02
N ALA A 44 -16.96 2.07 -6.57
CA ALA A 44 -16.54 2.21 -7.96
C ALA A 44 -15.20 1.52 -8.20
N ALA A 45 -14.21 1.77 -7.34
CA ALA A 45 -12.90 1.14 -7.39
C ALA A 45 -12.98 -0.39 -7.20
N ILE A 46 -13.75 -0.87 -6.21
CA ILE A 46 -14.00 -2.30 -5.97
C ILE A 46 -14.67 -2.95 -7.19
N ASN A 47 -15.62 -2.26 -7.82
CA ASN A 47 -16.29 -2.77 -9.03
C ASN A 47 -15.35 -2.93 -10.23
N CYS A 48 -14.28 -2.13 -10.33
CA CYS A 48 -13.28 -2.27 -11.39
C CYS A 48 -12.46 -3.55 -11.25
N ILE A 49 -12.22 -4.02 -10.01
CA ILE A 49 -11.36 -5.17 -9.73
C ILE A 49 -12.12 -6.46 -9.40
N LYS A 50 -13.45 -6.42 -9.26
CA LYS A 50 -14.28 -7.57 -8.87
C LYS A 50 -14.18 -8.80 -9.80
N ILE A 51 -13.71 -8.60 -11.03
CA ILE A 51 -13.49 -9.70 -11.99
C ILE A 51 -12.23 -10.48 -11.63
N ALA A 52 -11.24 -9.80 -11.04
CA ALA A 52 -9.95 -10.37 -10.67
C ALA A 52 -9.88 -10.82 -9.20
N LEU A 53 -10.65 -10.18 -8.30
CA LEU A 53 -10.54 -10.39 -6.86
C LEU A 53 -11.90 -10.48 -6.16
N PRO A 54 -12.02 -11.27 -5.07
CA PRO A 54 -13.20 -11.25 -4.20
C PRO A 54 -13.43 -9.87 -3.55
N PRO A 55 -14.67 -9.50 -3.21
CA PRO A 55 -15.02 -8.13 -2.78
C PRO A 55 -14.38 -7.68 -1.46
N TYR A 56 -13.95 -8.61 -0.61
CA TYR A 56 -13.27 -8.32 0.65
C TYR A 56 -11.76 -8.03 0.47
N HIS A 57 -11.23 -8.20 -0.74
CA HIS A 57 -9.83 -7.89 -1.06
C HIS A 57 -9.70 -6.43 -1.49
N ASN A 58 -9.46 -5.57 -0.50
CA ASN A 58 -9.61 -4.14 -0.68
C ASN A 58 -8.41 -3.32 -0.20
N PHE A 59 -7.23 -3.95 -0.07
CA PHE A 59 -5.99 -3.23 0.22
C PHE A 59 -4.84 -3.62 -0.70
N PHE A 60 -4.09 -2.62 -1.14
CA PHE A 60 -3.15 -2.72 -2.27
C PHE A 60 -1.81 -2.04 -1.95
N CYS A 61 -0.74 -2.43 -2.66
CA CYS A 61 0.39 -1.53 -2.82
C CYS A 61 0.02 -0.39 -3.78
N VAL A 62 0.81 0.68 -3.79
CA VAL A 62 0.54 1.85 -4.64
C VAL A 62 0.41 1.49 -6.12
N ASN A 63 1.29 0.59 -6.60
CA ASN A 63 1.32 0.14 -7.99
C ASN A 63 0.12 -0.73 -8.40
N CYS A 64 -0.64 -1.23 -7.43
CA CYS A 64 -1.83 -2.06 -7.66
C CYS A 64 -3.13 -1.36 -7.27
N LEU A 65 -3.06 -0.08 -6.91
CA LEU A 65 -4.22 0.72 -6.59
C LEU A 65 -5.15 0.77 -7.81
N PRO A 66 -6.48 0.52 -7.67
CA PRO A 66 -7.40 0.58 -8.80
C PRO A 66 -7.35 1.93 -9.53
N GLN A 67 -7.09 1.91 -10.84
CA GLN A 67 -7.08 3.10 -11.68
C GLN A 67 -8.22 3.02 -12.70
N PRO A 68 -8.80 4.17 -13.11
CA PRO A 68 -9.86 4.18 -14.11
C PRO A 68 -9.35 3.64 -15.44
N THR A 69 -10.02 2.61 -15.96
CA THR A 69 -9.67 1.95 -17.23
C THR A 69 -10.24 2.67 -18.45
N ASN A 70 -11.27 3.50 -18.27
CA ASN A 70 -11.96 4.20 -19.34
C ASN A 70 -11.89 5.72 -19.13
N THR A 71 -11.36 6.42 -20.13
CA THR A 71 -11.58 7.86 -20.33
C THR A 71 -12.86 8.05 -21.12
N THR A 72 -13.81 8.83 -20.59
CA THR A 72 -14.93 9.37 -21.39
C THR A 72 -14.48 10.64 -22.12
N GLU A 73 -15.32 11.18 -23.01
CA GLU A 73 -15.08 12.47 -23.68
C GLU A 73 -14.89 13.63 -22.67
N ASP A 74 -15.40 13.47 -21.44
CA ASP A 74 -15.28 14.41 -20.33
C ASP A 74 -14.09 14.14 -19.38
N GLY A 75 -13.24 13.15 -19.68
CA GLY A 75 -12.08 12.78 -18.87
C GLY A 75 -12.21 11.40 -18.18
N PRO A 76 -11.23 10.98 -17.36
CA PRO A 76 -11.32 9.72 -16.62
C PRO A 76 -12.46 9.79 -15.60
N ILE A 77 -13.33 8.78 -15.58
CA ILE A 77 -14.31 8.61 -14.50
C ILE A 77 -13.52 8.37 -13.22
N SER A 78 -13.54 9.32 -12.28
CA SER A 78 -12.84 9.13 -11.01
C SER A 78 -13.43 7.94 -10.26
N LEU A 79 -12.55 7.04 -9.80
CA LEU A 79 -12.93 5.91 -8.98
C LEU A 79 -13.09 6.28 -7.51
N TYR A 80 -12.68 7.48 -7.11
CA TYR A 80 -12.60 7.92 -5.72
C TYR A 80 -13.38 9.22 -5.54
N TRP A 81 -13.77 9.53 -4.31
CA TRP A 81 -14.50 10.77 -4.03
C TRP A 81 -13.68 12.03 -4.38
N GLU A 82 -14.37 13.12 -4.69
CA GLU A 82 -13.75 14.39 -5.10
C GLU A 82 -12.90 14.98 -3.96
N GLY A 83 -11.59 15.11 -4.17
CA GLY A 83 -10.65 15.56 -3.14
C GLY A 83 -9.84 14.44 -2.49
N SER A 84 -10.17 13.17 -2.76
CA SER A 84 -9.35 12.03 -2.34
C SER A 84 -7.91 12.16 -2.85
N LEU A 85 -6.94 11.95 -1.95
CA LEU A 85 -5.52 11.88 -2.32
C LEU A 85 -5.21 10.73 -3.29
N PHE A 86 -6.08 9.72 -3.40
CA PHE A 86 -5.91 8.63 -4.36
C PHE A 86 -6.11 9.08 -5.82
N ASN A 87 -6.71 10.25 -6.04
CA ASN A 87 -6.79 10.89 -7.36
C ASN A 87 -5.52 11.70 -7.72
N ASN A 88 -4.53 11.79 -6.82
CA ASN A 88 -3.35 12.62 -7.01
C ASN A 88 -2.10 11.75 -7.29
N ASN A 89 -1.67 11.71 -8.55
CA ASN A 89 -0.50 10.94 -8.98
C ASN A 89 0.80 11.38 -8.31
N ASP A 90 0.98 12.69 -8.05
CA ASP A 90 2.19 13.17 -7.37
C ASP A 90 2.23 12.61 -5.95
N PHE A 91 1.09 12.57 -5.25
CA PHE A 91 0.97 11.94 -3.94
C PHE A 91 1.28 10.45 -4.00
N LEU A 92 0.68 9.71 -4.95
CA LEU A 92 0.93 8.28 -5.09
C LEU A 92 2.40 7.97 -5.35
N SER A 93 3.07 8.77 -6.20
CA SER A 93 4.49 8.55 -6.56
C SER A 93 5.46 8.61 -5.37
N LEU A 94 5.04 9.19 -4.24
CA LEU A 94 5.83 9.23 -3.01
C LEU A 94 6.07 7.84 -2.41
N PHE A 95 5.20 6.87 -2.73
CA PHE A 95 5.18 5.54 -2.18
C PHE A 95 5.73 4.48 -3.14
N ASP A 96 6.23 4.89 -4.30
CA ASP A 96 6.82 3.98 -5.30
C ASP A 96 8.20 3.47 -4.86
N GLY A 97 8.47 2.19 -5.09
CA GLY A 97 9.79 1.58 -4.91
C GLY A 97 10.11 1.16 -3.47
N TYR A 98 9.09 1.07 -2.60
CA TYR A 98 9.21 0.55 -1.24
C TYR A 98 8.75 -0.91 -1.12
N GLU A 99 8.34 -1.50 -2.23
CA GLU A 99 7.98 -2.90 -2.33
C GLU A 99 9.17 -3.84 -2.10
N TYR A 100 8.90 -4.99 -1.50
CA TYR A 100 9.90 -6.04 -1.28
C TYR A 100 9.27 -7.43 -1.41
N TYR A 101 10.08 -8.40 -1.84
CA TYR A 101 9.60 -9.76 -2.13
C TYR A 101 9.43 -10.62 -0.89
N HIS A 102 10.21 -10.38 0.17
CA HIS A 102 10.18 -11.18 1.39
C HIS A 102 10.19 -10.33 2.66
N PRO A 103 9.42 -10.68 3.72
CA PRO A 103 9.45 -9.97 5.00
C PRO A 103 10.84 -9.86 5.64
N ASP A 104 11.73 -10.80 5.36
CA ASP A 104 13.13 -10.76 5.85
C ASP A 104 14.07 -9.95 4.95
N ASP A 105 13.72 -9.74 3.68
CA ASP A 105 14.47 -8.85 2.76
C ASP A 105 14.20 -7.38 3.06
N ARG A 106 13.31 -7.13 4.02
CA ARG A 106 12.87 -5.82 4.47
C ARG A 106 14.09 -4.98 4.88
N PRO A 107 14.30 -3.83 4.21
CA PRO A 107 15.31 -2.87 4.63
C PRO A 107 15.23 -2.55 6.12
N THR A 108 16.41 -2.41 6.75
CA THR A 108 16.60 -2.29 8.20
C THR A 108 15.86 -1.11 8.84
N TYR A 109 15.37 -0.16 8.06
CA TYR A 109 14.60 0.99 8.51
C TYR A 109 13.07 0.76 8.50
N TYR A 110 12.58 -0.41 8.06
CA TYR A 110 11.17 -0.78 8.06
C TYR A 110 10.86 -1.75 9.21
N ARG A 111 10.90 -1.33 10.48
CA ARG A 111 10.94 -2.35 11.57
C ARG A 111 9.76 -2.44 12.51
N ASN A 112 8.86 -1.47 12.57
CA ASN A 112 7.90 -1.44 13.67
C ASN A 112 6.43 -1.41 13.24
N TYR A 113 6.11 -0.78 12.10
CA TYR A 113 4.73 -0.55 11.69
C TYR A 113 4.58 -0.68 10.17
N ASP A 114 3.38 -1.04 9.73
CA ASP A 114 2.87 -0.73 8.40
C ASP A 114 2.00 0.53 8.50
N LEU A 115 1.89 1.26 7.40
CA LEU A 115 1.07 2.45 7.29
C LEU A 115 -0.16 2.15 6.43
N ILE A 116 -1.34 2.23 7.04
CA ILE A 116 -2.62 2.09 6.34
C ILE A 116 -3.05 3.47 5.84
N ILE A 117 -3.12 3.62 4.52
CA ILE A 117 -3.52 4.84 3.83
C ILE A 117 -4.93 4.58 3.26
N THR A 118 -5.85 5.49 3.50
CA THR A 118 -7.26 5.38 3.12
C THR A 118 -7.66 6.54 2.22
N GLU A 119 -8.80 6.42 1.54
CA GLU A 119 -9.35 7.49 0.70
C GLU A 119 -9.65 8.77 1.50
N TYR A 120 -9.85 8.67 2.82
CA TYR A 120 -10.21 9.77 3.70
C TYR A 120 -9.01 10.43 4.38
N CYS A 121 -7.78 10.08 3.98
CA CYS A 121 -6.59 10.70 4.55
C CYS A 121 -6.54 12.19 4.20
N GLU A 122 -6.25 13.00 5.19
CA GLU A 122 -5.90 14.41 5.01
C GLU A 122 -4.45 14.63 5.45
N LEU A 123 -3.72 15.41 4.66
CA LEU A 123 -2.33 15.75 4.93
C LEU A 123 -2.17 17.25 5.14
N PRO A 124 -1.16 17.68 5.94
CA PRO A 124 -0.82 19.09 6.06
C PRO A 124 -0.57 19.72 4.68
N PRO A 125 -1.06 20.95 4.38
CA PRO A 125 -0.92 21.56 3.04
C PRO A 125 0.52 21.64 2.50
N ASN A 126 1.52 21.60 3.37
CA ASN A 126 2.93 21.66 3.05
C ASN A 126 3.61 20.27 2.96
N TYR A 127 2.89 19.16 3.00
CA TYR A 127 3.48 17.80 3.02
C TYR A 127 4.45 17.58 1.87
N MET A 128 4.13 18.05 0.65
CA MET A 128 5.00 17.93 -0.52
C MET A 128 6.38 18.56 -0.32
N ARG A 129 6.46 19.70 0.39
CA ARG A 129 7.75 20.32 0.72
C ARG A 129 8.57 19.44 1.65
N ILE A 130 7.92 18.70 2.54
CA ILE A 130 8.57 17.85 3.54
C ILE A 130 9.19 16.62 2.86
N VAL A 131 8.50 16.03 1.88
CA VAL A 131 8.84 14.71 1.31
C VAL A 131 9.60 14.77 -0.02
N CYS A 132 9.47 15.84 -0.80
CA CYS A 132 10.10 15.96 -2.12
C CYS A 132 11.55 16.46 -2.10
N GLU A 133 12.07 16.87 -0.94
CA GLU A 133 13.49 17.20 -0.81
C GLU A 133 14.38 15.97 -1.13
N PRO A 134 15.49 16.13 -1.87
CA PRO A 134 16.45 15.06 -2.06
C PRO A 134 17.01 14.58 -0.71
N MET A 135 16.78 13.32 -0.36
CA MET A 135 17.24 12.75 0.91
C MET A 135 17.42 11.24 0.79
N PRO A 136 18.19 10.61 1.70
CA PRO A 136 18.33 9.16 1.76
C PRO A 136 16.97 8.47 1.93
N ALA A 137 16.80 7.29 1.33
CA ALA A 137 15.53 6.54 1.35
C ALA A 137 15.01 6.28 2.78
N SER A 138 15.90 6.00 3.73
CA SER A 138 15.54 5.80 5.15
C SER A 138 15.00 7.07 5.83
N VAL A 139 15.48 8.26 5.42
CA VAL A 139 15.00 9.55 5.92
C VAL A 139 13.66 9.89 5.28
N ARG A 140 13.53 9.67 3.97
CA ARG A 140 12.26 9.85 3.24
C ARG A 140 11.16 8.98 3.83
N MET A 141 11.47 7.71 4.09
CA MET A 141 10.54 6.77 4.72
C MET A 141 10.03 7.28 6.06
N ARG A 142 10.93 7.76 6.93
CA ARG A 142 10.53 8.30 8.23
C ARG A 142 9.61 9.51 8.09
N LYS A 143 9.96 10.44 7.20
CA LYS A 143 9.12 11.61 6.92
C LYS A 143 7.74 11.19 6.36
N LEU A 144 7.68 10.17 5.52
CA LEU A 144 6.41 9.62 5.03
C LEU A 144 5.54 9.05 6.15
N TYR A 145 6.12 8.50 7.22
CA TYR A 145 5.35 8.07 8.39
C TYR A 145 4.91 9.25 9.26
N GLU A 146 5.75 10.29 9.37
CA GLU A 146 5.50 11.48 10.20
C GLU A 146 4.41 12.39 9.63
N ILE A 147 4.17 12.40 8.32
CA ILE A 147 3.11 13.22 7.71
C ILE A 147 1.70 12.68 8.01
N PHE A 148 1.56 11.42 8.42
CA PHE A 148 0.28 10.83 8.81
C PHE A 148 0.13 10.82 10.34
N PRO A 149 -1.09 11.04 10.86
CA PRO A 149 -1.38 10.79 12.27
C PRO A 149 -1.06 9.35 12.67
N ALA A 150 -0.63 9.15 13.92
CA ALA A 150 -0.23 7.84 14.43
C ALA A 150 -1.33 6.77 14.33
N VAL A 151 -2.61 7.16 14.23
CA VAL A 151 -3.74 6.24 14.02
C VAL A 151 -3.60 5.39 12.76
N HIS A 152 -2.89 5.88 11.73
CA HIS A 152 -2.64 5.15 10.47
C HIS A 152 -1.65 4.00 10.63
N GLN A 153 -0.88 3.98 11.71
CA GLN A 153 0.17 3.00 11.92
C GLN A 153 -0.42 1.75 12.57
N ILE A 154 -0.18 0.59 11.97
CA ILE A 154 -0.51 -0.72 12.53
C ILE A 154 0.79 -1.46 12.85
N PRO A 155 0.94 -2.05 14.06
CA PRO A 155 2.12 -2.84 14.37
C PRO A 155 2.29 -3.98 13.37
N LEU A 156 3.55 -4.23 13.01
CA LEU A 156 3.88 -5.42 12.24
C LEU A 156 3.56 -6.64 13.08
N ASN A 157 2.66 -7.46 12.58
CA ASN A 157 2.27 -8.69 13.22
C ASN A 157 2.37 -9.83 12.22
N ASN A 158 2.74 -11.00 12.76
CA ASN A 158 2.50 -12.28 12.13
C ASN A 158 1.07 -12.69 12.53
N TYR A 159 0.13 -12.62 11.59
CA TYR A 159 -1.27 -13.01 11.78
C TYR A 159 -1.42 -14.53 11.71
N SER A 160 -2.28 -15.13 12.52
CA SER A 160 -2.55 -16.58 12.48
C SER A 160 -3.27 -17.05 11.22
N SER A 161 -3.89 -16.13 10.49
CA SER A 161 -4.57 -16.40 9.22
C SER A 161 -4.77 -15.14 8.38
N ILE A 162 -5.07 -15.34 7.10
CA ILE A 162 -5.47 -14.26 6.18
C ILE A 162 -6.72 -13.51 6.70
N TRP A 163 -7.68 -14.22 7.29
CA TRP A 163 -8.91 -13.60 7.82
C TRP A 163 -8.63 -12.69 9.02
N GLU A 164 -7.70 -13.09 9.89
CA GLU A 164 -7.26 -12.24 10.99
C GLU A 164 -6.59 -10.97 10.47
N MET A 165 -5.71 -11.10 9.47
CA MET A 165 -5.07 -9.95 8.83
C MET A 165 -6.11 -8.98 8.26
N PHE A 166 -7.08 -9.48 7.49
CA PHE A 166 -8.14 -8.66 6.88
C PHE A 166 -8.96 -7.95 7.97
N SER A 167 -9.39 -8.69 8.99
CA SER A 167 -10.15 -8.12 10.11
C SER A 167 -9.35 -7.03 10.84
N LYS A 168 -8.04 -7.19 10.99
CA LYS A 168 -7.16 -6.20 11.63
C LYS A 168 -6.98 -4.95 10.79
N VAL A 169 -6.83 -5.10 9.47
CA VAL A 169 -6.76 -3.96 8.54
C VAL A 169 -8.10 -3.22 8.50
N GLU A 170 -9.24 -3.93 8.46
CA GLU A 170 -10.58 -3.35 8.50
C GLU A 170 -10.86 -2.62 9.83
N GLN A 171 -10.49 -3.22 10.97
CA GLN A 171 -10.56 -2.56 12.27
C GLN A 171 -9.76 -1.25 12.25
N LYS A 172 -8.54 -1.29 11.71
CA LYS A 172 -7.66 -0.13 11.60
C LYS A 172 -8.26 0.95 10.69
N TYR A 173 -8.88 0.57 9.57
CA TYR A 173 -9.64 1.49 8.72
C TYR A 173 -10.75 2.21 9.50
N GLY A 174 -11.54 1.49 10.29
CA GLY A 174 -12.58 2.10 11.14
C GLY A 174 -12.03 3.09 12.17
N GLU A 175 -10.86 2.80 12.76
CA GLU A 175 -10.17 3.73 13.67
C GLU A 175 -9.72 5.01 12.96
N ILE A 176 -9.16 4.89 11.75
CA ILE A 176 -8.73 6.02 10.92
C ILE A 176 -9.94 6.90 10.54
N LEU A 177 -11.02 6.28 10.07
CA LEU A 177 -12.24 7.02 9.70
C LEU A 177 -12.80 7.79 10.90
N LYS A 178 -12.88 7.14 12.06
CA LYS A 178 -13.33 7.80 13.30
C LYS A 178 -12.42 8.96 13.70
N TYR A 179 -11.10 8.82 13.54
CA TYR A 179 -10.16 9.90 13.85
C TYR A 179 -10.48 11.16 13.03
N TYR A 180 -10.62 11.03 11.70
CA TYR A 180 -10.92 12.17 10.84
C TYR A 180 -12.29 12.77 11.08
N LEU A 181 -13.31 11.93 11.33
CA LEU A 181 -14.67 12.40 11.68
C LEU A 181 -14.74 13.17 13.01
N THR A 182 -13.77 12.99 13.91
CA THR A 182 -13.81 13.59 15.26
C THR A 182 -12.81 14.72 15.47
N HIS A 183 -11.75 14.80 14.67
CA HIS A 183 -10.65 15.75 14.87
C HIS A 183 -10.54 16.81 13.77
N MET A 184 -11.35 16.76 12.71
CA MET A 184 -11.31 17.71 11.60
C MET A 184 -12.56 18.59 11.47
N HIS A 185 -13.11 19.00 12.62
CA HIS A 185 -14.12 20.07 12.74
C HIS A 185 -13.48 21.42 13.10
#